data_AF-A0A858BU28-F1
#
_entry.id   AF-A0A858BU28-F1
#
_cell.length_a   1.000
_cell.length_b   1.000
_cell.length_c   1.000
_cell.angle_alpha   90.00
_cell.angle_beta   90.00
_cell.angle_gamma   90.00
#
_symmetry.space_group_name_H-M   'P 1'
#
loop_
_entity.id
_entity.type
_entity.pdbx_description
1 polymer ?
#
loop_
_entity_poly.entity_id
_entity_poly.type
_entity_poly.pdbx_seq_one_letter_code
_entity_poly.pdbx_strand_id
1 'polypeptide(L)'
;MNRDELMLRVQMLSFVLVDTNLYLDTHPEDRAALGFFNKYNALYENAKMEYEAKFGPLTPAGTNDTNTWSWIDEPWPWQKEV
;
A
#
# COMPACT_ATOMS: atom_id res chain seq x y z
N MET A 1 -14.88 1.46 7.19
CA MET A 1 -14.29 2.04 5.99
C MET A 1 -14.68 1.18 4.80
N ASN A 2 -15.19 1.79 3.74
CA ASN A 2 -15.51 1.12 2.48
C ASN A 2 -14.23 0.92 1.63
N ARG A 3 -14.36 0.30 0.45
CA ARG A 3 -13.24 0.01 -0.46
C ARG A 3 -12.44 1.27 -0.81
N ASP A 4 -13.12 2.33 -1.20
CA ASP A 4 -12.49 3.59 -1.64
C ASP A 4 -11.77 4.29 -0.49
N GLU A 5 -12.34 4.29 0.71
CA GLU A 5 -11.72 4.89 1.90
C GLU A 5 -10.44 4.17 2.31
N LEU A 6 -10.44 2.82 2.27
CA LEU A 6 -9.23 2.04 2.58
C LEU A 6 -8.18 2.17 1.48
N MET A 7 -8.59 2.16 0.20
CA MET A 7 -7.68 2.37 -0.93
C MET A 7 -7.03 3.76 -0.85
N LEU A 8 -7.81 4.80 -0.59
CA LEU A 8 -7.30 6.17 -0.46
C LEU A 8 -6.28 6.26 0.68
N ARG A 9 -6.51 5.57 1.80
CA ARG A 9 -5.55 5.51 2.90
C ARG A 9 -4.24 4.86 2.48
N VAL A 10 -4.28 3.74 1.76
CA VAL A 10 -3.08 3.07 1.21
C VAL A 10 -2.33 4.02 0.28
N GLN A 11 -3.04 4.69 -0.64
CA GLN A 11 -2.46 5.62 -1.61
C GLN A 11 -1.79 6.82 -0.95
N MET A 12 -2.44 7.44 0.04
CA MET A 12 -1.87 8.58 0.78
C MET A 12 -0.58 8.17 1.51
N LEU A 13 -0.57 7.01 2.17
CA LEU A 13 0.61 6.51 2.87
C LEU A 13 1.73 6.15 1.88
N SER A 14 1.40 5.56 0.73
CA SER A 14 2.36 5.30 -0.35
C SER A 14 3.01 6.59 -0.86
N PHE A 15 2.22 7.65 -1.07
CA PHE A 15 2.74 8.96 -1.47
C PHE A 15 3.73 9.52 -0.44
N VAL A 16 3.40 9.44 0.86
CA VAL A 16 4.30 9.89 1.94
C VAL A 16 5.65 9.15 1.89
N LEU A 17 5.64 7.84 1.61
CA LEU A 17 6.87 7.06 1.47
C LEU A 17 7.70 7.51 0.26
N VAL A 18 7.05 7.70 -0.90
CA VAL A 18 7.73 8.16 -2.12
C VAL A 18 8.37 9.54 -1.91
N ASP A 19 7.63 10.48 -1.32
CA ASP A 19 8.12 11.84 -1.08
C ASP A 19 9.27 11.86 -0.07
N THR A 20 9.15 11.09 1.02
CA THR A 20 10.22 10.98 2.01
C THR A 20 11.47 10.31 1.43
N ASN A 21 11.30 9.29 0.57
CA ASN A 21 12.41 8.64 -0.13
C ASN A 21 13.15 9.64 -1.03
N LEU A 22 12.41 10.43 -1.83
CA LEU A 22 13.00 11.45 -2.69
C LEU A 22 13.82 12.50 -1.89
N TYR A 23 13.37 12.86 -0.69
CA TYR A 23 14.16 13.71 0.21
C TYR A 23 15.44 12.99 0.69
N LEU A 24 15.33 11.74 1.13
CA LEU A 24 16.44 10.93 1.62
C LEU A 24 17.50 10.64 0.55
N ASP A 25 17.15 10.57 -0.73
CA ASP A 25 18.11 10.48 -1.85
C ASP A 25 19.15 11.60 -1.83
N THR A 26 18.78 12.77 -1.28
CA THR A 26 19.67 13.94 -1.14
C THR A 26 20.20 14.14 0.29
N HIS A 27 19.55 13.54 1.30
CA HIS A 27 19.90 13.66 2.72
C HIS A 27 19.94 12.29 3.41
N PRO A 28 20.82 11.36 3.01
CA PRO A 28 20.75 9.96 3.43
C PRO A 28 21.02 9.73 4.93
N GLU A 29 21.70 10.66 5.60
CA GLU A 29 22.05 10.55 7.02
C GLU A 29 21.06 11.29 7.95
N ASP A 30 19.99 11.90 7.41
CA ASP A 30 18.97 12.58 8.19
C ASP A 30 18.15 11.57 9.01
N ARG A 31 18.52 11.44 10.29
CA ARG A 31 17.89 10.50 11.24
C ARG A 31 16.41 10.79 11.47
N ALA A 32 15.99 12.05 11.36
CA ALA A 32 14.59 12.40 11.54
C ALA A 32 13.76 11.94 10.34
N ALA A 33 14.27 12.16 9.12
CA ALA A 33 13.64 11.67 7.89
C ALA A 33 13.61 10.14 7.83
N LEU A 34 14.69 9.46 8.24
CA LEU A 34 14.72 7.99 8.36
C LEU A 34 13.68 7.47 9.36
N GLY A 35 13.58 8.10 10.54
CA GLY A 35 12.58 7.75 11.54
C GLY A 35 11.15 7.97 11.06
N PHE A 36 10.92 9.06 10.32
CA PHE A 36 9.66 9.38 9.68
C PHE A 36 9.29 8.31 8.64
N PHE A 37 10.21 8.00 7.71
CA PHE A 37 10.02 6.95 6.71
C PHE A 37 9.62 5.61 7.36
N ASN A 38 10.39 5.15 8.34
CA ASN A 38 10.14 3.87 9.01
C ASN A 38 8.76 3.83 9.71
N LYS A 39 8.37 4.92 10.38
CA LYS A 39 7.05 5.04 11.02
C LYS A 39 5.93 4.91 9.98
N TYR A 40 6.01 5.67 8.89
CA TYR A 40 4.96 5.65 7.87
C TYR A 40 4.97 4.36 7.05
N ASN A 41 6.11 3.69 6.93
CA ASN A 41 6.20 2.39 6.26
C ASN A 41 5.41 1.33 7.04
N ALA A 42 5.55 1.31 8.36
CA ALA A 42 4.73 0.42 9.20
C ALA A 42 3.23 0.73 9.10
N LEU A 43 2.85 2.02 9.00
CA LEU A 43 1.45 2.41 8.80
C LEU A 43 0.93 1.99 7.42
N TYR A 44 1.75 2.13 6.38
CA TYR A 44 1.43 1.71 5.02
C TYR A 44 1.17 0.21 4.94
N GLU A 45 2.08 -0.62 5.48
CA GLU A 45 1.90 -2.08 5.50
C GLU A 45 0.64 -2.48 6.26
N ASN A 46 0.34 -1.84 7.39
CA ASN A 46 -0.90 -2.10 8.13
C ASN A 46 -2.16 -1.72 7.33
N ALA A 47 -2.16 -0.57 6.64
CA ALA A 47 -3.28 -0.15 5.80
C ALA A 47 -3.46 -1.08 4.59
N LYS A 48 -2.36 -1.52 4.00
CA LYS A 48 -2.33 -2.49 2.90
C LYS A 48 -2.94 -3.82 3.35
N MET A 49 -2.49 -4.38 4.47
CA MET A 49 -3.07 -5.60 5.06
C MET A 49 -4.57 -5.45 5.38
N GLU A 50 -4.99 -4.29 5.92
CA GLU A 50 -6.40 -4.04 6.23
C GLU A 50 -7.27 -4.04 4.95
N TYR A 51 -6.77 -3.44 3.86
CA TYR A 51 -7.45 -3.47 2.57
C TYR A 51 -7.49 -4.91 2.03
N GLU A 52 -6.34 -5.58 1.98
CA GLU A 52 -6.21 -6.90 1.34
C GLU A 52 -7.02 -7.99 2.05
N ALA A 53 -7.18 -7.88 3.38
CA ALA A 53 -8.02 -8.77 4.16
C ALA A 53 -9.53 -8.65 3.82
N LYS A 54 -9.96 -7.54 3.22
CA LYS A 54 -11.39 -7.25 2.92
C LYS A 54 -11.71 -7.30 1.43
N PHE A 55 -10.77 -6.92 0.58
CA PHE A 55 -10.97 -6.67 -0.85
C PHE A 55 -9.83 -7.25 -1.71
N GLY A 56 -9.20 -8.33 -1.23
CA GLY A 56 -8.23 -9.07 -2.01
C GLY A 56 -6.88 -8.37 -2.22
N PRO A 57 -5.91 -9.08 -2.83
CA PRO A 57 -4.54 -8.61 -2.97
C PRO A 57 -4.44 -7.33 -3.81
N LEU A 58 -3.55 -6.41 -3.41
CA LEU A 58 -3.24 -5.19 -4.16
C LEU A 58 -2.10 -5.38 -5.16
N THR A 59 -1.29 -6.43 -4.99
CA THR A 59 -0.26 -6.82 -5.94
C THR A 59 -0.26 -8.33 -6.15
N PRO A 60 0.25 -8.85 -7.28
CA PRO A 60 0.34 -10.29 -7.52
C PRO A 60 1.07 -11.05 -6.41
N ALA A 61 2.08 -10.44 -5.79
CA ALA A 61 2.85 -11.02 -4.71
C ALA A 61 2.08 -11.13 -3.37
N GLY A 62 0.95 -10.44 -3.22
CA GLY A 62 0.06 -10.56 -2.06
C GLY A 62 -0.91 -11.75 -2.16
N THR A 63 -0.89 -12.49 -3.27
CA THR A 63 -1.76 -13.65 -3.48
C THR A 63 -1.30 -14.81 -2.57
N ASN A 64 -2.09 -15.12 -1.54
CA ASN A 64 -1.77 -16.19 -0.59
C ASN A 64 -2.48 -17.51 -0.89
N ASP A 65 -3.39 -17.55 -1.89
CA ASP A 65 -4.03 -18.80 -2.30
C ASP A 65 -3.08 -19.61 -3.19
N THR A 66 -2.79 -20.84 -2.77
CA THR A 66 -1.96 -21.80 -3.50
C THR A 66 -2.77 -22.68 -4.46
N ASN A 67 -4.09 -22.68 -4.34
CA ASN A 67 -5.00 -23.51 -5.13
C ASN A 67 -5.59 -22.75 -6.33
N THR A 68 -5.74 -21.43 -6.21
CA THR A 68 -6.28 -20.57 -7.28
C THR A 68 -5.49 -19.25 -7.41
N TRP A 69 -5.46 -18.68 -8.61
CA TRP A 69 -4.79 -17.40 -8.87
C TRP A 69 -5.73 -16.23 -8.59
N SER A 70 -6.00 -15.94 -7.32
CA SER A 70 -7.04 -14.98 -6.93
C SER A 70 -6.76 -13.51 -7.27
N TRP A 71 -5.57 -13.19 -7.80
CA TRP A 71 -5.26 -11.87 -8.36
C TRP A 71 -6.18 -11.45 -9.52
N ILE A 72 -6.74 -12.40 -10.27
CA ILE A 72 -7.64 -12.10 -11.40
C ILE A 72 -9.12 -12.09 -11.02
N ASP A 73 -9.46 -12.48 -9.78
CA ASP A 73 -10.84 -12.74 -9.37
C ASP A 73 -11.58 -11.49 -8.89
N GLU A 74 -10.87 -10.38 -8.65
CA GLU A 74 -11.46 -9.11 -8.24
C GLU A 74 -11.42 -8.05 -9.35
N PRO A 75 -12.40 -7.13 -9.39
CA PRO A 75 -12.34 -6.00 -10.29
C PRO A 75 -11.10 -5.19 -9.98
N TRP A 76 -10.23 -5.04 -10.98
CA TRP A 76 -8.98 -4.31 -10.80
C TRP A 76 -9.26 -2.89 -10.31
N PRO A 77 -8.34 -2.27 -9.55
CA PRO A 77 -8.52 -0.92 -9.03
C PRO A 77 -8.87 0.14 -10.10
N TRP A 78 -8.57 -0.13 -11.38
CA TRP A 78 -8.91 0.72 -12.53
C TRP A 78 -10.11 0.23 -13.37
N GLN A 79 -10.67 -0.95 -13.06
CA GLN A 79 -11.94 -1.37 -13.64
C GLN A 79 -13.08 -0.66 -12.91
N LYS A 80 -13.78 0.24 -13.61
CA LYS A 80 -15.06 0.76 -13.14
C LYS A 80 -16.05 -0.40 -13.13
N GLU A 81 -16.76 -0.60 -12.02
CA GLU A 81 -17.96 -1.42 -12.01
C GLU A 81 -18.92 -0.86 -13.08
N VAL A 82 -19.39 -1.74 -13.97
CA VAL A 82 -20.37 -1.41 -15.02
C VAL A 82 -21.77 -1.57 -14.46
#